data_AF-A0A0G0AK91-F1
#
_entry.id   AF-A0A0G0AK91-F1
#
_cell.length_a   1.000
_cell.length_b   1.000
_cell.length_c   1.000
_cell.angle_alpha   90.00
_cell.angle_beta   90.00
_cell.angle_gamma   90.00
#
_symmetry.space_group_name_H-M   'P 1'
#
loop_
_entity.id
_entity.type
_entity.pdbx_description
1 polymer ?
#
loop_
_entity_poly.entity_id
_entity_poly.type
_entity_poly.pdbx_seq_one_letter_code
_entity_poly.pdbx_strand_id
1 'polypeptide(L)'
;MGKPDFLPPPSPAAGPTTPLAESAGSISLNPTANTFSAANLGNHRQTYFDDDPTELATDDLPPLYDEHENDAVPFIDPLAPAGPAASILNLEPFKRDPRSDTVYYLDSRLDSDPKYLNDALVHLSQLPPRPFAQIRGTHTETRRKSDDKTEQVTVVDFDIEIELTHLLYHNIQDPTNGAWRKLHSVGNLEKVRRGTVFPTRAAGFGGSGGIIECGEPTVEEWCHRFCASRAGLKNMAFERRVTGWDWDYLKKQLERLVHDTNYRGHTSITFPVRNSRVEIYNACRVNQMRLTKWIEVMFMLTLMFLFAWPYLFFRTKRWETVYAEWSLSRDEPDGTGCVERRFASMSEAQWYQMWARAIQKAVLERRQGHLDQGDVERADQPADQAGGFAGMVQAGVEAMGVVNRSFGWGGDSGSAPRRFKFGRR
;
A
#
# COMPACT_ATOMS: atom_id res chain seq x y z
N MET A 1 1.92 -38.07 64.25
CA MET A 1 3.32 -37.65 64.44
C MET A 1 3.73 -36.93 63.16
N GLY A 2 3.99 -35.64 63.07
CA GLY A 2 4.27 -34.59 64.05
C GLY A 2 5.25 -33.61 63.36
N LYS A 3 4.78 -32.40 63.09
CA LYS A 3 5.44 -31.22 62.48
C LYS A 3 6.77 -30.83 63.16
N PRO A 4 7.60 -29.95 62.55
CA PRO A 4 7.43 -28.48 62.67
C PRO A 4 7.50 -27.80 61.28
N ASP A 5 6.54 -26.98 60.81
CA ASP A 5 6.16 -25.61 61.21
C ASP A 5 7.34 -24.66 61.45
N PHE A 6 7.56 -23.72 60.51
CA PHE A 6 8.08 -22.38 60.85
C PHE A 6 7.50 -21.33 59.89
N LEU A 7 6.69 -20.45 60.48
CA LEU A 7 6.09 -19.23 59.92
C LEU A 7 7.07 -18.04 60.04
N PRO A 8 6.90 -16.95 59.25
CA PRO A 8 7.54 -15.64 59.46
C PRO A 8 6.70 -14.80 60.46
N PRO A 9 6.88 -13.46 60.71
CA PRO A 9 8.01 -12.49 60.65
C PRO A 9 8.26 -11.88 62.07
N PRO A 10 8.78 -10.64 62.30
CA PRO A 10 7.92 -9.42 62.25
C PRO A 10 8.62 -8.08 61.91
N SER A 11 7.82 -7.08 61.49
CA SER A 11 8.13 -5.65 61.63
C SER A 11 7.61 -5.09 62.96
N PRO A 12 8.20 -4.00 63.48
CA PRO A 12 7.44 -2.90 64.10
C PRO A 12 7.93 -1.53 63.57
N ALA A 13 7.11 -0.58 63.11
CA ALA A 13 6.01 0.18 63.73
C ALA A 13 6.45 1.37 64.63
N ALA A 14 5.87 2.54 64.28
CA ALA A 14 5.42 3.67 65.13
C ALA A 14 6.18 5.02 65.03
N GLY A 15 5.40 6.07 64.69
CA GLY A 15 5.75 7.50 64.60
C GLY A 15 5.78 8.24 65.95
N PRO A 16 5.68 9.59 65.97
CA PRO A 16 4.38 10.29 66.20
C PRO A 16 4.18 11.56 65.31
N THR A 17 3.03 11.78 64.65
CA THR A 17 1.83 12.60 65.03
C THR A 17 1.98 14.15 65.16
N THR A 18 1.53 14.87 64.11
CA THR A 18 0.60 16.06 64.03
C THR A 18 0.93 17.39 64.76
N PRO A 19 0.24 18.55 64.51
CA PRO A 19 -0.88 18.88 63.57
C PRO A 19 -0.77 20.25 62.81
N LEU A 20 -1.84 20.57 62.06
CA LEU A 20 -2.41 21.91 61.76
C LEU A 20 -1.86 22.76 60.59
N ALA A 21 -2.67 22.85 59.53
CA ALA A 21 -3.51 24.04 59.20
C ALA A 21 -3.54 24.33 57.69
N GLU A 22 -4.75 24.38 57.15
CA GLU A 22 -5.09 24.95 55.86
C GLU A 22 -4.90 26.47 55.87
N SER A 23 -4.37 27.03 54.78
CA SER A 23 -4.82 28.34 54.30
C SER A 23 -4.42 28.56 52.85
N ALA A 24 -5.42 28.94 52.06
CA ALA A 24 -5.32 29.46 50.71
C ALA A 24 -4.34 30.65 50.61
N GLY A 25 -3.60 30.73 49.51
CA GLY A 25 -2.68 31.82 49.23
C GLY A 25 -2.36 31.89 47.74
N SER A 26 -3.04 32.81 47.06
CA SER A 26 -2.89 33.28 45.69
C SER A 26 -1.43 33.48 45.23
N ILE A 27 -1.10 32.98 44.03
CA ILE A 27 0.09 33.39 43.28
C ILE A 27 -0.21 34.73 42.61
N SER A 28 0.31 35.80 43.20
CA SER A 28 0.38 37.14 42.60
C SER A 28 1.65 37.26 41.76
N LEU A 29 1.49 37.51 40.46
CA LEU A 29 2.58 37.98 39.58
C LEU A 29 2.70 39.50 39.76
N ASN A 30 3.84 39.96 40.28
CA ASN A 30 4.14 41.39 40.34
C ASN A 30 4.61 41.89 38.96
N PRO A 31 4.18 43.11 38.57
CA PRO A 31 4.50 43.72 37.28
C PRO A 31 5.80 44.52 37.35
N THR A 32 6.59 44.49 36.28
CA THR A 32 7.65 45.48 36.04
C THR A 32 7.04 46.76 35.49
N ALA A 33 7.28 47.85 36.21
CA ALA A 33 6.82 49.19 35.90
C ALA A 33 7.55 49.76 34.68
N ASN A 34 6.77 50.30 33.72
CA ASN A 34 7.24 51.30 32.78
C ASN A 34 6.61 52.65 33.15
N THR A 35 7.46 53.66 33.21
CA THR A 35 7.21 55.01 33.67
C THR A 35 6.24 55.78 32.77
N PHE A 36 5.34 56.53 33.43
CA PHE A 36 4.34 57.46 32.90
C PHE A 36 4.91 58.61 32.04
N SER A 37 4.08 59.10 31.11
CA SER A 37 3.48 60.46 31.13
C SER A 37 2.62 60.67 29.88
N ALA A 38 1.56 61.47 29.80
CA ALA A 38 0.54 61.97 30.71
C ALA A 38 -0.45 62.75 29.80
N ALA A 39 -1.74 62.39 29.77
CA ALA A 39 -2.75 63.20 29.10
C ALA A 39 -4.11 63.10 29.81
N ASN A 40 -4.41 64.19 30.52
CA ASN A 40 -5.70 64.82 30.82
C ASN A 40 -7.00 63.99 30.86
N LEU A 41 -7.61 64.03 32.04
CA LEU A 41 -9.02 63.80 32.33
C LEU A 41 -9.93 64.84 31.61
N GLY A 42 -11.15 64.41 31.24
CA GLY A 42 -12.23 65.35 30.93
C GLY A 42 -13.53 64.74 30.39
N ASN A 43 -14.34 64.18 31.30
CA ASN A 43 -15.83 64.06 31.28
C ASN A 43 -16.60 64.33 29.97
N HIS A 44 -17.33 63.32 29.47
CA HIS A 44 -18.75 63.53 29.13
C HIS A 44 -19.61 62.27 29.28
N ARG A 45 -20.84 62.51 29.73
CA ARG A 45 -21.89 61.59 30.16
C ARG A 45 -22.57 60.86 28.99
N GLN A 46 -23.15 59.70 29.33
CA GLN A 46 -24.39 59.10 28.79
C GLN A 46 -24.40 58.71 27.31
N THR A 47 -24.52 57.40 27.02
CA THR A 47 -25.80 56.73 26.71
C THR A 47 -25.55 55.24 26.52
N TYR A 48 -26.29 54.40 27.25
CA TYR A 48 -26.45 52.99 26.90
C TYR A 48 -27.27 52.93 25.60
N PHE A 49 -26.67 52.41 24.53
CA PHE A 49 -27.39 51.85 23.41
C PHE A 49 -26.97 50.39 23.28
N ASP A 50 -27.97 49.52 23.16
CA ASP A 50 -27.83 48.13 22.75
C ASP A 50 -27.09 48.07 21.40
N ASP A 51 -25.85 47.57 21.40
CA ASP A 51 -25.22 47.08 20.18
C ASP A 51 -25.67 45.63 19.97
N ASP A 52 -26.66 45.48 19.10
CA ASP A 52 -27.01 44.25 18.40
C ASP A 52 -25.72 43.62 17.83
N PRO A 53 -25.42 42.33 18.08
CA PRO A 53 -24.19 41.75 17.54
C PRO A 53 -24.29 41.73 16.01
N THR A 54 -23.46 42.57 15.39
CA THR A 54 -23.17 42.62 13.96
C THR A 54 -23.24 41.22 13.34
N GLU A 55 -24.16 41.06 12.40
CA GLU A 55 -24.27 39.92 11.50
C GLU A 55 -22.86 39.56 11.00
N LEU A 56 -22.35 38.40 11.42
CA LEU A 56 -21.14 37.82 10.86
C LEU A 56 -21.37 37.68 9.36
N ALA A 57 -20.60 38.43 8.56
CA ALA A 57 -20.60 38.29 7.12
C ALA A 57 -20.32 36.82 6.77
N THR A 58 -21.24 36.22 6.02
CA THR A 58 -21.21 34.81 5.61
C THR A 58 -20.00 34.41 4.76
N ASP A 59 -19.13 35.37 4.42
CA ASP A 59 -17.94 35.21 3.57
C ASP A 59 -16.67 34.81 4.33
N ASP A 60 -16.66 34.85 5.67
CA ASP A 60 -15.50 34.45 6.50
C ASP A 60 -15.68 33.06 7.15
N LEU A 61 -16.73 32.33 6.75
CA LEU A 61 -16.89 30.93 7.14
C LEU A 61 -16.02 30.06 6.22
N PRO A 62 -15.19 29.15 6.76
CA PRO A 62 -14.58 28.12 5.94
C PRO A 62 -15.69 27.39 5.17
N PRO A 63 -15.44 26.96 3.92
CA PRO A 63 -16.46 26.30 3.12
C PRO A 63 -17.09 25.19 3.96
N LEU A 64 -18.43 25.23 4.05
CA LEU A 64 -19.18 24.16 4.68
C LEU A 64 -18.76 22.89 3.94
N TYR A 65 -18.18 21.93 4.66
CA TYR A 65 -17.94 20.61 4.08
C TYR A 65 -19.31 20.02 3.79
N ASP A 66 -19.79 20.19 2.56
CA ASP A 66 -20.85 19.36 2.04
C ASP A 66 -20.35 17.92 2.15
N GLU A 67 -21.03 17.12 2.97
CA GLU A 67 -20.91 15.66 2.95
C GLU A 67 -21.41 15.17 1.60
N HIS A 68 -20.58 15.32 0.57
CA HIS A 68 -20.77 14.67 -0.72
C HIS A 68 -20.51 13.17 -0.54
N GLU A 69 -21.52 12.45 -0.04
CA GLU A 69 -21.65 11.01 -0.23
C GLU A 69 -21.75 10.72 -1.74
N ASN A 70 -20.61 10.46 -2.39
CA ASN A 70 -20.38 9.72 -3.65
C ASN A 70 -19.51 10.38 -4.74
N ASP A 71 -18.80 11.48 -4.46
CA ASP A 71 -17.72 11.86 -5.38
C ASP A 71 -16.48 11.03 -5.05
N ALA A 72 -16.32 9.93 -5.77
CA ALA A 72 -15.04 9.28 -5.90
C ALA A 72 -14.06 10.32 -6.44
N VAL A 73 -13.31 10.98 -5.56
CA VAL A 73 -12.18 11.82 -5.96
C VAL A 73 -11.34 10.92 -6.89
N PRO A 74 -11.13 11.31 -8.16
CA PRO A 74 -10.39 10.48 -9.09
C PRO A 74 -9.04 10.20 -8.44
N PHE A 75 -8.75 8.91 -8.20
CA PHE A 75 -7.47 8.51 -7.65
C PHE A 75 -6.41 8.84 -8.70
N ILE A 76 -5.77 9.99 -8.51
CA ILE A 76 -4.58 10.36 -9.26
C ILE A 76 -3.45 9.58 -8.60
N ASP A 77 -2.95 8.55 -9.29
CA ASP A 77 -1.70 7.93 -8.88
C ASP A 77 -0.60 8.99 -9.10
N PRO A 78 0.02 9.52 -8.05
CA PRO A 78 0.99 10.60 -8.15
C PRO A 78 2.32 10.13 -8.78
N LEU A 79 2.53 8.82 -8.91
CA LEU A 79 3.61 8.23 -9.72
C LEU A 79 3.16 7.89 -11.15
N ALA A 80 1.89 8.12 -11.50
CA ALA A 80 1.50 8.11 -12.90
C ALA A 80 2.24 9.22 -13.64
N PRO A 81 2.67 8.99 -14.90
CA PRO A 81 3.29 10.03 -15.69
C PRO A 81 2.32 11.21 -15.86
N ALA A 82 2.67 12.36 -15.29
CA ALA A 82 1.94 13.60 -15.50
C ALA A 82 2.27 14.14 -16.91
N GLY A 83 1.31 14.00 -17.83
CA GLY A 83 1.42 14.50 -19.19
C GLY A 83 0.10 14.37 -19.92
N PRO A 84 -0.06 14.99 -21.10
CA PRO A 84 -1.30 14.91 -21.88
C PRO A 84 -1.72 13.45 -22.13
N ALA A 85 -0.77 12.51 -22.22
CA ALA A 85 -1.02 11.07 -22.33
C ALA A 85 -1.80 10.45 -21.15
N ALA A 86 -1.65 10.97 -19.92
CA ALA A 86 -2.44 10.51 -18.78
C ALA A 86 -3.90 10.96 -18.81
N SER A 87 -4.19 12.05 -19.52
CA SER A 87 -5.55 12.55 -19.77
C SER A 87 -6.13 12.07 -21.11
N ILE A 88 -5.32 11.55 -22.04
CA ILE A 88 -5.76 11.23 -23.42
C ILE A 88 -6.86 10.17 -23.45
N LEU A 89 -6.92 9.25 -22.48
CA LEU A 89 -7.87 8.14 -22.53
C LEU A 89 -9.09 8.30 -21.61
N ASN A 90 -9.14 9.28 -20.70
CA ASN A 90 -10.25 9.44 -19.72
C ASN A 90 -10.76 8.07 -19.18
N LEU A 91 -9.83 7.18 -18.86
CA LEU A 91 -10.14 5.82 -18.44
C LEU A 91 -10.37 5.82 -16.94
N GLU A 92 -11.63 5.93 -16.56
CA GLU A 92 -12.00 5.89 -15.16
C GLU A 92 -12.17 4.42 -14.70
N PRO A 93 -11.55 4.02 -13.58
CA PRO A 93 -11.72 2.67 -13.06
C PRO A 93 -13.15 2.47 -12.57
N PHE A 94 -13.79 1.39 -12.98
CA PHE A 94 -15.15 1.06 -12.54
C PHE A 94 -15.19 0.61 -11.07
N LYS A 95 -14.17 -0.15 -10.64
CA LYS A 95 -14.03 -0.65 -9.27
C LYS A 95 -12.57 -0.92 -8.98
N ARG A 96 -12.15 -0.66 -7.75
CA ARG A 96 -10.89 -1.18 -7.17
C ARG A 96 -11.23 -2.14 -6.05
N ASP A 97 -10.63 -3.32 -6.06
CA ASP A 97 -10.76 -4.25 -4.94
C ASP A 97 -9.76 -3.87 -3.83
N PRO A 98 -10.21 -3.48 -2.63
CA PRO A 98 -9.30 -3.08 -1.55
C PRO A 98 -8.41 -4.22 -1.06
N ARG A 99 -8.78 -5.48 -1.30
CA ARG A 99 -8.00 -6.63 -0.81
C ARG A 99 -6.88 -7.05 -1.74
N SER A 100 -7.16 -7.10 -3.04
CA SER A 100 -6.19 -7.53 -4.06
C SER A 100 -5.52 -6.35 -4.79
N ASP A 101 -5.98 -5.12 -4.54
CA ASP A 101 -5.62 -3.91 -5.27
C ASP A 101 -5.78 -4.06 -6.80
N THR A 102 -6.68 -4.95 -7.22
CA THR A 102 -6.99 -5.16 -8.63
C THR A 102 -7.92 -4.06 -9.11
N VAL A 103 -7.57 -3.44 -10.23
CA VAL A 103 -8.38 -2.39 -10.85
C VAL A 103 -9.21 -2.99 -11.98
N TYR A 104 -10.51 -2.71 -11.96
CA TYR A 104 -11.46 -3.18 -12.95
C TYR A 104 -11.87 -2.03 -13.88
N TYR A 105 -11.67 -2.22 -15.19
CA TYR A 105 -12.15 -1.30 -16.21
C TYR A 105 -13.35 -1.90 -16.94
N LEU A 106 -14.31 -1.04 -17.25
CA LEU A 106 -15.53 -1.42 -17.95
C LEU A 106 -15.93 -0.27 -18.89
N ASP A 107 -15.42 -0.30 -20.12
CA ASP A 107 -15.73 0.67 -21.16
C ASP A 107 -15.98 -0.08 -22.48
N SER A 108 -17.00 0.34 -23.22
CA SER A 108 -17.32 -0.24 -24.53
C SER A 108 -16.23 0.05 -25.57
N ARG A 109 -15.49 1.16 -25.42
CA ARG A 109 -14.39 1.50 -26.34
C ARG A 109 -13.26 0.47 -26.27
N LEU A 110 -12.98 -0.05 -25.08
CA LEU A 110 -11.95 -1.08 -24.85
C LEU A 110 -12.32 -2.46 -25.44
N ASP A 111 -13.61 -2.68 -25.73
CA ASP A 111 -14.08 -3.95 -26.30
C ASP A 111 -14.26 -3.94 -27.82
N SER A 112 -14.45 -2.76 -28.40
CA SER A 112 -14.84 -2.57 -29.79
C SER A 112 -13.67 -2.10 -30.66
N ASP A 113 -12.78 -1.24 -30.14
CA ASP A 113 -11.66 -0.69 -30.90
C ASP A 113 -10.32 -1.30 -30.44
N PRO A 114 -9.65 -2.10 -31.29
CA PRO A 114 -8.37 -2.71 -30.96
C PRO A 114 -7.22 -1.69 -30.82
N LYS A 115 -7.28 -0.55 -31.50
CA LYS A 115 -6.26 0.49 -31.40
C LYS A 115 -6.36 1.20 -30.05
N TYR A 116 -7.57 1.61 -29.68
CA TYR A 116 -7.85 2.22 -28.38
C TYR A 116 -7.45 1.29 -27.21
N LEU A 117 -7.72 -0.03 -27.34
CA LEU A 117 -7.27 -1.01 -26.35
C LEU A 117 -5.74 -1.10 -26.26
N ASN A 118 -5.02 -1.05 -27.37
CA ASN A 118 -3.56 -1.04 -27.36
C ASN A 118 -3.02 0.21 -26.67
N ASP A 119 -3.49 1.39 -27.07
CA ASP A 119 -3.09 2.67 -26.46
C ASP A 119 -3.38 2.67 -24.95
N ALA A 120 -4.51 2.08 -24.54
CA ALA A 120 -4.84 1.87 -23.13
C ALA A 120 -3.87 0.93 -22.41
N LEU A 121 -3.46 -0.17 -23.01
CA LEU A 121 -2.46 -1.07 -22.43
C LEU A 121 -1.08 -0.41 -22.34
N VAL A 122 -0.70 0.36 -23.36
CA VAL A 122 0.54 1.15 -23.33
C VAL A 122 0.48 2.15 -22.18
N HIS A 123 -0.62 2.89 -22.02
CA HIS A 123 -0.80 3.82 -20.92
C HIS A 123 -0.78 3.11 -19.55
N LEU A 124 -1.53 2.02 -19.39
CA LEU A 124 -1.57 1.22 -18.16
C LEU A 124 -0.21 0.60 -17.82
N SER A 125 0.65 0.34 -18.81
CA SER A 125 2.01 -0.14 -18.61
C SER A 125 2.94 0.91 -18.02
N GLN A 126 2.60 2.20 -18.12
CA GLN A 126 3.38 3.29 -17.55
C GLN A 126 3.15 3.44 -16.05
N LEU A 127 2.01 2.98 -15.54
CA LEU A 127 1.73 2.95 -14.10
C LEU A 127 2.61 1.89 -13.43
N PRO A 128 3.36 2.24 -12.36
CA PRO A 128 4.26 1.31 -11.70
C PRO A 128 3.51 0.26 -10.88
N PRO A 129 3.98 -1.01 -10.86
CA PRO A 129 3.64 -1.93 -9.78
C PRO A 129 4.26 -1.43 -8.48
N ARG A 130 3.62 -1.73 -7.35
CA ARG A 130 4.05 -1.26 -6.02
C ARG A 130 4.48 -2.44 -5.15
N PRO A 131 5.73 -2.90 -5.29
CA PRO A 131 6.27 -3.93 -4.41
C PRO A 131 6.50 -3.38 -3.01
N PHE A 132 6.18 -4.17 -1.99
CA PHE A 132 6.48 -3.89 -0.59
C PHE A 132 7.33 -5.01 0.00
N ALA A 133 8.24 -4.70 0.92
CA ALA A 133 8.81 -5.67 1.84
C ALA A 133 7.99 -5.67 3.13
N GLN A 134 7.28 -6.76 3.41
CA GLN A 134 6.53 -6.94 4.64
C GLN A 134 7.26 -7.91 5.58
N ILE A 135 7.56 -7.44 6.77
CA ILE A 135 8.27 -8.19 7.81
C ILE A 135 7.34 -8.28 9.03
N ARG A 136 6.85 -9.48 9.30
CA ARG A 136 5.87 -9.71 10.36
C ARG A 136 6.38 -10.73 11.37
N GLY A 137 6.40 -10.34 12.63
CA GLY A 137 6.71 -11.18 13.79
C GLY A 137 5.45 -11.55 14.55
N THR A 138 5.27 -12.83 14.84
CA THR A 138 4.15 -13.34 15.63
C THR A 138 4.60 -14.33 16.68
N HIS A 139 3.99 -14.29 17.86
CA HIS A 139 4.15 -15.33 18.87
C HIS A 139 2.81 -15.90 19.30
N THR A 140 2.82 -17.13 19.78
CA THR A 140 1.63 -17.81 20.27
C THR A 140 1.59 -17.73 21.79
N GLU A 141 0.54 -17.12 22.32
CA GLU A 141 0.27 -17.05 23.75
C GLU A 141 -0.86 -18.02 24.12
N THR A 142 -0.77 -18.66 25.28
CA THR A 142 -1.87 -19.45 25.84
C THR A 142 -2.70 -18.56 26.77
N ARG A 143 -3.97 -18.33 26.42
CA ARG A 143 -4.90 -17.54 27.23
C ARG A 143 -5.92 -18.46 27.91
N ARG A 144 -6.03 -18.37 29.23
CA ARG A 144 -7.11 -19.04 29.98
C ARG A 144 -8.40 -18.25 29.84
N LYS A 145 -9.47 -18.93 29.47
CA LYS A 145 -10.83 -18.36 29.45
C LYS A 145 -11.58 -18.72 30.72
N SER A 146 -12.67 -17.99 31.00
CA SER A 146 -13.58 -18.17 32.15
C SER A 146 -14.20 -19.57 32.31
N ASP A 147 -14.00 -20.48 31.36
CA ASP A 147 -14.63 -21.81 31.30
C ASP A 147 -13.57 -22.94 31.35
N ASP A 148 -12.47 -22.71 32.09
CA ASP A 148 -11.32 -23.62 32.30
C ASP A 148 -10.62 -24.17 31.04
N LYS A 149 -11.00 -23.64 29.87
CA LYS A 149 -10.40 -23.94 28.56
C LYS A 149 -9.26 -22.97 28.26
N THR A 150 -8.14 -23.51 27.80
CA THR A 150 -7.02 -22.75 27.26
C THR A 150 -7.17 -22.58 25.75
N GLU A 151 -7.00 -21.35 25.26
CA GLU A 151 -6.96 -21.03 23.84
C GLU A 151 -5.56 -20.57 23.47
N GLN A 152 -5.02 -21.07 22.36
CA GLN A 152 -3.78 -20.55 21.78
C GLN A 152 -4.13 -19.36 20.88
N VAL A 153 -3.61 -18.18 21.22
CA VAL A 153 -3.84 -16.94 20.49
C VAL A 153 -2.53 -16.49 19.88
N THR A 154 -2.50 -16.33 18.56
CA THR A 154 -1.36 -15.73 17.86
C THR A 154 -1.46 -14.21 17.95
N VAL A 155 -0.46 -13.59 18.58
CA VAL A 155 -0.33 -12.14 18.74
C VAL A 155 0.73 -11.64 17.76
N VAL A 156 0.48 -10.47 17.16
CA VAL A 156 1.44 -9.81 16.27
C VAL A 156 2.32 -8.90 17.12
N ASP A 157 3.61 -9.19 17.17
CA ASP A 157 4.58 -8.38 17.90
C ASP A 157 4.97 -7.16 17.10
N PHE A 158 5.29 -7.34 15.82
CA PHE A 158 5.63 -6.28 14.88
C PHE A 158 5.14 -6.64 13.48
N ASP A 159 4.77 -5.63 12.70
CA ASP A 159 4.35 -5.77 11.30
C ASP A 159 4.81 -4.53 10.54
N ILE A 160 5.93 -4.67 9.85
CA ILE A 160 6.65 -3.57 9.21
C ILE A 160 6.45 -3.71 7.69
N GLU A 161 6.01 -2.64 7.05
CA GLU A 161 5.92 -2.55 5.59
C GLU A 161 6.85 -1.47 5.05
N ILE A 162 7.65 -1.79 4.04
CA ILE A 162 8.54 -0.83 3.37
C ILE A 162 8.24 -0.83 1.87
N GLU A 163 7.96 0.34 1.30
CA GLU A 163 7.73 0.47 -0.15
C GLU A 163 9.04 0.36 -0.96
N LEU A 164 9.05 -0.53 -1.95
CA LEU A 164 10.18 -0.81 -2.83
C LEU A 164 10.03 -0.16 -4.22
N THR A 165 8.93 0.54 -4.48
CA THR A 165 8.61 1.15 -5.79
C THR A 165 9.70 2.10 -6.28
N HIS A 166 10.35 2.85 -5.37
CA HIS A 166 11.43 3.78 -5.68
C HIS A 166 12.60 3.11 -6.41
N LEU A 167 12.78 1.80 -6.22
CA LEU A 167 13.90 1.07 -6.78
C LEU A 167 13.74 0.77 -8.27
N LEU A 168 12.49 0.78 -8.76
CA LEU A 168 12.16 0.53 -10.16
C LEU A 168 12.52 1.71 -11.08
N TYR A 169 12.82 2.88 -10.51
CA TYR A 169 13.17 4.08 -11.26
C TYR A 169 14.66 4.37 -11.19
N HIS A 170 15.29 4.57 -12.34
CA HIS A 170 16.63 5.17 -12.42
C HIS A 170 16.59 6.70 -12.35
N ASN A 171 15.49 7.31 -12.75
CA ASN A 171 15.22 8.73 -12.54
C ASN A 171 13.75 8.95 -12.21
N ILE A 172 13.44 9.21 -10.94
CA ILE A 172 12.07 9.39 -10.50
C ILE A 172 11.42 10.69 -11.01
N GLN A 173 12.22 11.69 -11.39
CA GLN A 173 11.71 12.97 -11.88
C GLN A 173 11.18 12.87 -13.32
N ASP A 174 11.58 11.84 -14.07
CA ASP A 174 11.02 11.52 -15.39
C ASP A 174 10.20 10.22 -15.29
N PRO A 175 8.91 10.28 -14.93
CA PRO A 175 8.08 9.07 -14.83
C PRO A 175 7.87 8.37 -16.19
N THR A 176 8.08 9.08 -17.29
CA THR A 176 7.94 8.53 -18.65
C THR A 176 9.14 7.71 -19.09
N ASN A 177 10.37 8.18 -18.93
CA ASN A 177 11.56 7.43 -19.38
C ASN A 177 12.49 7.01 -18.25
N GLY A 178 12.13 7.31 -17.01
CA GLY A 178 12.91 7.08 -15.81
C GLY A 178 12.88 5.66 -15.26
N ALA A 179 12.21 4.72 -15.93
CA ALA A 179 12.11 3.34 -15.51
C ALA A 179 12.28 2.38 -16.69
N TRP A 180 12.92 1.24 -16.45
CA TRP A 180 13.02 0.17 -17.44
C TRP A 180 11.73 -0.64 -17.45
N ARG A 181 10.84 -0.30 -18.39
CA ARG A 181 9.60 -1.01 -18.62
C ARG A 181 9.44 -1.42 -20.06
N LYS A 182 8.85 -2.60 -20.28
CA LYS A 182 8.51 -3.10 -21.62
C LYS A 182 7.19 -3.82 -21.60
N LEU A 183 6.39 -3.60 -22.64
CA LEU A 183 5.15 -4.31 -22.85
C LEU A 183 5.45 -5.59 -23.62
N HIS A 184 5.14 -6.73 -23.01
CA HIS A 184 5.39 -8.05 -23.57
C HIS A 184 4.08 -8.77 -23.86
N SER A 185 4.07 -9.50 -24.97
CA SER A 185 3.06 -10.52 -25.23
C SER A 185 3.55 -11.87 -24.73
N VAL A 186 2.60 -12.74 -24.39
CA VAL A 186 2.91 -14.06 -23.86
C VAL A 186 3.42 -14.99 -24.97
N GLY A 187 4.60 -15.58 -24.76
CA GLY A 187 5.24 -16.51 -25.67
C GLY A 187 4.47 -17.82 -25.86
N ASN A 188 4.76 -18.59 -26.91
CA ASN A 188 3.92 -19.71 -27.35
C ASN A 188 3.89 -20.92 -26.38
N LEU A 189 4.96 -21.12 -25.62
CA LEU A 189 5.11 -22.23 -24.67
C LEU A 189 4.43 -21.96 -23.32
N GLU A 190 4.12 -20.70 -23.02
CA GLU A 190 3.50 -20.31 -21.76
C GLU A 190 2.04 -20.77 -21.70
N LYS A 191 1.67 -21.34 -20.55
CA LYS A 191 0.34 -21.86 -20.29
C LYS A 191 -0.52 -20.75 -19.67
N VAL A 192 -1.20 -19.98 -20.52
CA VAL A 192 -2.05 -18.86 -20.12
C VAL A 192 -3.45 -18.98 -20.70
N ARG A 193 -4.41 -18.20 -20.23
CA ARG A 193 -5.74 -18.15 -20.86
C ARG A 193 -5.69 -17.28 -22.12
N ARG A 194 -5.90 -17.87 -23.29
CA ARG A 194 -5.83 -17.19 -24.61
C ARG A 194 -7.23 -17.03 -25.23
N GLY A 195 -8.18 -16.50 -24.46
CA GLY A 195 -9.61 -16.52 -24.82
C GLY A 195 -10.31 -17.83 -24.47
N THR A 196 -9.75 -18.55 -23.49
CA THR A 196 -10.23 -19.84 -22.98
C THR A 196 -10.62 -19.72 -21.51
N VAL A 197 -11.40 -20.68 -21.00
CA VAL A 197 -11.75 -20.76 -19.57
C VAL A 197 -10.57 -21.32 -18.78
N PHE A 198 -9.91 -22.33 -19.33
CA PHE A 198 -8.75 -22.99 -18.76
C PHE A 198 -7.47 -22.54 -19.45
N PRO A 199 -6.35 -22.43 -18.71
CA PRO A 199 -5.09 -21.99 -19.27
C PRO A 199 -4.52 -23.05 -20.23
N THR A 200 -4.14 -22.61 -21.43
CA THR A 200 -3.70 -23.44 -22.56
C THR A 200 -2.46 -22.84 -23.20
N ARG A 201 -1.56 -23.69 -23.71
CA ARG A 201 -0.44 -23.23 -24.56
C ARG A 201 -0.96 -22.78 -25.92
N ALA A 202 -0.11 -22.11 -26.71
CA ALA A 202 -0.45 -21.77 -28.09
C ALA A 202 -0.80 -23.03 -28.91
N ALA A 203 -1.58 -22.85 -29.98
CA ALA A 203 -2.00 -23.98 -30.81
C ALA A 203 -0.76 -24.68 -31.42
N GLY A 204 -0.70 -26.00 -31.29
CA GLY A 204 0.45 -26.81 -31.72
C GLY A 204 1.60 -26.93 -30.70
N PHE A 205 1.63 -26.13 -29.62
CA PHE A 205 2.71 -26.14 -28.62
C PHE A 205 2.39 -26.92 -27.32
N GLY A 206 1.20 -27.54 -27.26
CA GLY A 206 0.68 -28.25 -26.08
C GLY A 206 0.43 -29.75 -26.28
N GLY A 207 0.91 -30.35 -27.37
CA GLY A 207 0.68 -31.77 -27.70
C GLY A 207 -0.71 -32.08 -28.25
N SER A 208 -1.63 -31.11 -28.25
CA SER A 208 -2.87 -31.14 -29.04
C SER A 208 -2.52 -30.71 -30.46
N GLY A 209 -2.70 -31.62 -31.43
CA GLY A 209 -2.32 -31.48 -32.85
C GLY A 209 -3.12 -30.42 -33.63
N GLY A 210 -3.13 -29.18 -33.15
CA GLY A 210 -3.59 -28.01 -33.88
C GLY A 210 -2.55 -27.50 -34.86
N ILE A 211 -3.00 -26.67 -35.80
CA ILE A 211 -2.11 -25.94 -36.72
C ILE A 211 -1.18 -25.08 -35.87
N ILE A 212 0.12 -25.22 -36.10
CA ILE A 212 1.16 -24.44 -35.42
C ILE A 212 0.96 -22.98 -35.80
N GLU A 213 0.70 -22.12 -34.83
CA GLU A 213 0.71 -20.67 -35.06
C GLU A 213 2.13 -20.23 -35.42
N CYS A 214 2.28 -19.58 -36.58
CA CYS A 214 3.56 -19.05 -37.05
C CYS A 214 3.89 -17.75 -36.31
N GLY A 215 4.89 -17.80 -35.42
CA GLY A 215 5.40 -16.64 -34.69
C GLY A 215 4.73 -16.42 -33.32
N GLU A 216 5.32 -15.54 -32.52
CA GLU A 216 4.72 -15.09 -31.26
C GLU A 216 3.80 -13.91 -31.55
N PRO A 217 2.50 -13.98 -31.19
CA PRO A 217 1.57 -12.91 -31.52
C PRO A 217 1.96 -11.62 -30.80
N THR A 218 1.91 -10.49 -31.51
CA THR A 218 2.22 -9.19 -30.93
C THR A 218 1.09 -8.72 -30.00
N VAL A 219 1.36 -7.69 -29.19
CA VAL A 219 0.35 -7.07 -28.33
C VAL A 219 -0.83 -6.54 -29.15
N GLU A 220 -0.55 -5.92 -30.30
CA GLU A 220 -1.57 -5.46 -31.25
C GLU A 220 -2.46 -6.62 -31.72
N GLU A 221 -1.85 -7.74 -32.08
CA GLU A 221 -2.59 -8.91 -32.55
C GLU A 221 -3.51 -9.47 -31.45
N TRP A 222 -3.06 -9.50 -30.19
CA TRP A 222 -3.91 -9.89 -29.07
C TRP A 222 -5.09 -8.93 -28.86
N CYS A 223 -4.88 -7.63 -29.03
CA CYS A 223 -5.95 -6.63 -28.96
C CYS A 223 -6.98 -6.86 -30.07
N HIS A 224 -6.53 -7.14 -31.30
CA HIS A 224 -7.39 -7.51 -32.42
C HIS A 224 -8.19 -8.79 -32.13
N ARG A 225 -7.54 -9.85 -31.62
CA ARG A 225 -8.18 -11.12 -31.26
C ARG A 225 -9.22 -10.94 -30.14
N PHE A 226 -8.96 -10.07 -29.17
CA PHE A 226 -9.90 -9.74 -28.09
C PHE A 226 -11.13 -8.99 -28.59
N CYS A 227 -10.94 -7.99 -29.46
CA CYS A 227 -12.04 -7.21 -30.04
C CYS A 227 -12.89 -8.05 -31.02
N ALA A 228 -12.24 -8.89 -31.84
CA ALA A 228 -12.90 -9.77 -32.79
C ALA A 228 -13.68 -10.93 -32.14
N SER A 229 -13.47 -11.21 -30.86
CA SER A 229 -14.16 -12.30 -30.16
C SER A 229 -15.65 -12.02 -30.00
N ARG A 230 -16.50 -12.92 -30.49
CA ARG A 230 -17.98 -12.88 -30.31
C ARG A 230 -18.44 -13.34 -28.92
N ALA A 231 -17.54 -13.49 -27.95
CA ALA A 231 -17.87 -13.96 -26.62
C ALA A 231 -18.68 -12.90 -25.86
N GLY A 232 -19.90 -13.25 -25.40
CA GLY A 232 -20.75 -12.31 -24.65
C GLY A 232 -20.21 -11.92 -23.27
N LEU A 233 -19.29 -12.70 -22.68
CA LEU A 233 -18.48 -12.31 -21.51
C LEU A 233 -17.01 -12.46 -21.87
N LYS A 234 -16.30 -11.33 -21.93
CA LYS A 234 -14.85 -11.30 -22.10
C LYS A 234 -14.17 -10.49 -21.00
N ASN A 235 -12.98 -10.96 -20.62
CA ASN A 235 -12.09 -10.35 -19.63
C ASN A 235 -10.64 -10.41 -20.13
N MET A 236 -10.01 -9.27 -20.33
CA MET A 236 -8.58 -9.18 -20.58
C MET A 236 -7.86 -8.78 -19.28
N ALA A 237 -7.08 -9.70 -18.74
CA ALA A 237 -6.22 -9.45 -17.60
C ALA A 237 -4.86 -8.93 -18.11
N PHE A 238 -4.49 -7.77 -17.58
CA PHE A 238 -3.19 -7.15 -17.76
C PHE A 238 -2.44 -7.22 -16.42
N GLU A 239 -1.21 -7.72 -16.46
CA GLU A 239 -0.38 -7.91 -15.28
C GLU A 239 0.91 -7.10 -15.40
N ARG A 240 1.32 -6.45 -14.31
CA ARG A 240 2.61 -5.77 -14.17
C ARG A 240 3.54 -6.67 -13.36
N ARG A 241 4.53 -7.24 -14.03
CA ARG A 241 5.49 -8.17 -13.43
C ARG A 241 6.78 -7.44 -13.13
N VAL A 242 7.21 -7.55 -11.88
CA VAL A 242 8.50 -7.03 -11.43
C VAL A 242 9.57 -8.09 -11.66
N THR A 243 10.59 -7.78 -12.46
CA THR A 243 11.69 -8.70 -12.82
C THR A 243 13.04 -8.17 -12.35
N GLY A 244 14.05 -9.04 -12.34
CA GLY A 244 15.41 -8.68 -11.95
C GLY A 244 15.60 -8.47 -10.44
N TRP A 245 14.72 -9.04 -9.61
CA TRP A 245 14.84 -9.03 -8.16
C TRP A 245 15.28 -10.39 -7.63
N ASP A 246 16.27 -10.40 -6.74
CA ASP A 246 16.58 -11.58 -5.92
C ASP A 246 15.82 -11.54 -4.58
N TRP A 247 14.52 -11.84 -4.64
CA TRP A 247 13.64 -11.91 -3.47
C TRP A 247 14.12 -12.92 -2.43
N ASP A 248 14.76 -14.01 -2.86
CA ASP A 248 15.26 -15.06 -1.96
C ASP A 248 16.50 -14.60 -1.20
N TYR A 249 17.42 -13.89 -1.86
CA TYR A 249 18.55 -13.24 -1.19
C TYR A 249 18.05 -12.24 -0.16
N LEU A 250 17.12 -11.35 -0.56
CA LEU A 250 16.62 -10.31 0.33
C LEU A 250 15.90 -10.90 1.54
N LYS A 251 15.06 -11.92 1.32
CA LYS A 251 14.39 -12.67 2.39
C LYS A 251 15.39 -13.23 3.40
N LYS A 252 16.44 -13.91 2.93
CA LYS A 252 17.45 -14.50 3.81
C LYS A 252 18.20 -13.45 4.63
N GLN A 253 18.52 -12.29 4.05
CA GLN A 253 19.19 -11.22 4.78
C GLN A 253 18.28 -10.61 5.85
N LEU A 254 17.01 -10.36 5.52
CA LEU A 254 16.04 -9.84 6.48
C LEU A 254 15.73 -10.85 7.60
N GLU A 255 15.64 -12.15 7.29
CA GLU A 255 15.48 -13.21 8.31
C GLU A 255 16.66 -13.25 9.27
N ARG A 256 17.90 -13.11 8.76
CA ARG A 256 19.11 -13.01 9.60
C ARG A 256 19.06 -11.77 10.49
N LEU A 257 18.69 -10.63 9.93
CA LEU A 257 18.58 -9.38 10.67
C LEU A 257 17.59 -9.48 11.84
N VAL A 258 16.42 -10.08 11.62
CA VAL A 258 15.43 -10.30 12.69
C VAL A 258 15.98 -11.30 13.71
N HIS A 259 16.65 -12.37 13.27
CA HIS A 259 17.26 -13.33 14.20
C HIS A 259 18.35 -12.68 15.09
N ASP A 260 19.12 -11.75 14.54
CA ASP A 260 20.14 -11.00 15.29
C ASP A 260 19.55 -10.09 16.38
N THR A 261 18.27 -9.73 16.29
CA THR A 261 17.55 -9.06 17.39
C THR A 261 17.17 -9.98 18.55
N ASN A 262 17.56 -11.26 18.50
CA ASN A 262 17.21 -12.30 19.47
C ASN A 262 15.68 -12.49 19.62
N TYR A 263 14.92 -12.21 18.55
CA TYR A 263 13.50 -12.49 18.49
C TYR A 263 13.26 -14.00 18.40
N ARG A 264 12.43 -14.54 19.30
CA ARG A 264 12.17 -15.99 19.41
C ARG A 264 10.81 -16.42 18.85
N GLY A 265 10.02 -15.49 18.34
CA GLY A 265 8.72 -15.78 17.72
C GLY A 265 8.85 -16.27 16.28
N HIS A 266 7.72 -16.54 15.66
CA HIS A 266 7.62 -16.88 14.25
C HIS A 266 7.71 -15.61 13.40
N THR A 267 8.70 -15.56 12.50
CA THR A 267 8.88 -14.45 11.56
C THR A 267 8.46 -14.87 10.17
N SER A 268 7.60 -14.07 9.53
CA SER A 268 7.19 -14.23 8.14
C SER A 268 7.59 -13.00 7.34
N ILE A 269 8.40 -13.20 6.30
CA ILE A 269 8.83 -12.14 5.38
C ILE A 269 8.21 -12.42 4.01
N THR A 270 7.44 -11.46 3.51
CA THR A 270 6.69 -11.56 2.25
C THR A 270 6.87 -10.30 1.43
N PHE A 271 6.78 -10.44 0.10
CA PHE A 271 6.91 -9.33 -0.85
C PHE A 271 5.62 -9.11 -1.63
N PRO A 272 4.56 -8.56 -1.02
CA PRO A 272 3.32 -8.30 -1.75
C PRO A 272 3.52 -7.18 -2.78
N VAL A 273 3.00 -7.39 -4.00
CA VAL A 273 3.03 -6.39 -5.07
C VAL A 273 1.60 -5.85 -5.29
N ARG A 274 1.38 -4.62 -4.82
CA ARG A 274 0.14 -3.86 -5.03
C ARG A 274 0.13 -3.23 -6.42
N ASN A 275 -1.05 -2.84 -6.91
CA ASN A 275 -1.30 -2.35 -8.27
C ASN A 275 -0.69 -3.24 -9.38
N SER A 276 -0.59 -4.55 -9.14
CA SER A 276 0.03 -5.49 -10.07
C SER A 276 -0.92 -5.95 -11.17
N ARG A 277 -2.24 -5.94 -10.92
CA ARG A 277 -3.22 -6.54 -11.82
C ARG A 277 -4.33 -5.58 -12.20
N VAL A 278 -4.64 -5.58 -13.49
CA VAL A 278 -5.75 -4.84 -14.09
C VAL A 278 -6.61 -5.83 -14.85
N GLU A 279 -7.92 -5.76 -14.69
CA GLU A 279 -8.88 -6.57 -15.44
C GLU A 279 -9.81 -5.67 -16.25
N ILE A 280 -9.75 -5.83 -17.57
CA ILE A 280 -10.53 -5.09 -18.55
C ILE A 280 -11.70 -5.97 -18.98
N TYR A 281 -12.91 -5.55 -18.61
CA TYR A 281 -14.13 -6.27 -18.92
C TYR A 281 -14.90 -5.67 -20.08
N ASN A 282 -15.58 -6.54 -20.83
CA ASN A 282 -16.56 -6.13 -21.84
C ASN A 282 -17.67 -5.26 -21.23
N ALA A 283 -18.15 -4.25 -21.97
CA ALA A 283 -19.31 -3.48 -21.55
C ALA A 283 -20.59 -4.32 -21.70
N CYS A 284 -20.97 -5.04 -20.65
CA CYS A 284 -22.24 -5.75 -20.60
C CYS A 284 -22.87 -5.70 -19.22
N ARG A 285 -24.21 -5.77 -19.17
CA ARG A 285 -24.97 -5.69 -17.92
C ARG A 285 -24.53 -6.76 -16.91
N VAL A 286 -24.21 -7.97 -17.37
CA VAL A 286 -23.75 -9.06 -16.49
C VAL A 286 -22.42 -8.71 -15.83
N ASN A 287 -21.49 -8.10 -16.56
CA ASN A 287 -20.20 -7.66 -16.01
C ASN A 287 -20.39 -6.49 -15.03
N GLN A 288 -21.28 -5.54 -15.33
CA GLN A 288 -21.66 -4.46 -14.40
C GLN A 288 -22.27 -5.00 -13.11
N MET A 289 -23.23 -5.91 -13.23
CA MET A 289 -23.95 -6.49 -12.10
C MET A 289 -23.01 -7.22 -11.13
N ARG A 290 -22.07 -8.03 -11.64
CA ARG A 290 -21.13 -8.74 -10.76
C ARG A 290 -20.11 -7.84 -10.07
N LEU A 291 -19.85 -6.66 -10.61
CA LEU A 291 -18.91 -5.70 -10.02
C LEU A 291 -19.61 -4.81 -8.98
N THR A 292 -20.93 -4.66 -9.06
CA THR A 292 -21.74 -3.84 -8.14
C THR A 292 -21.87 -4.51 -6.76
N LYS A 293 -21.39 -3.84 -5.70
CA LYS A 293 -21.34 -4.40 -4.34
C LYS A 293 -22.71 -4.83 -3.79
N TRP A 294 -23.77 -4.04 -4.01
CA TRP A 294 -25.10 -4.41 -3.49
C TRP A 294 -25.66 -5.67 -4.15
N ILE A 295 -25.42 -5.84 -5.45
CA ILE A 295 -25.83 -7.05 -6.18
C ILE A 295 -25.05 -8.27 -5.68
N GLU A 296 -23.75 -8.11 -5.41
CA GLU A 296 -22.92 -9.16 -4.79
C GLU A 296 -23.50 -9.60 -3.42
N VAL A 297 -23.89 -8.65 -2.57
CA VAL A 297 -24.52 -8.93 -1.26
C VAL A 297 -25.87 -9.64 -1.42
N MET A 298 -26.73 -9.18 -2.34
CA MET A 298 -27.99 -9.85 -2.66
C MET A 298 -27.78 -11.28 -3.16
N PHE A 299 -26.73 -11.52 -3.94
CA PHE A 299 -26.35 -12.84 -4.42
C PHE A 299 -25.93 -13.79 -3.30
N MET A 300 -25.22 -13.25 -2.30
CA MET A 300 -24.83 -14.00 -1.11
C MET A 300 -26.05 -14.32 -0.24
N LEU A 301 -26.95 -13.36 -0.01
CA LEU A 301 -28.15 -13.54 0.80
C LEU A 301 -29.11 -14.56 0.19
N THR A 302 -29.30 -14.52 -1.13
CA THR A 302 -30.20 -15.43 -1.86
C THR A 302 -29.59 -16.79 -2.18
N LEU A 303 -28.34 -17.05 -1.74
CA LEU A 303 -27.55 -18.25 -2.05
C LEU A 303 -27.42 -18.56 -3.55
N MET A 304 -27.71 -17.59 -4.42
CA MET A 304 -27.70 -17.78 -5.87
C MET A 304 -26.29 -18.01 -6.42
N PHE A 305 -25.25 -17.69 -5.63
CA PHE A 305 -23.84 -17.85 -6.00
C PHE A 305 -23.48 -19.30 -6.38
N LEU A 306 -24.19 -20.29 -5.83
CA LEU A 306 -24.01 -21.71 -6.15
C LEU A 306 -24.19 -22.01 -7.64
N PHE A 307 -25.11 -21.32 -8.31
CA PHE A 307 -25.39 -21.53 -9.74
C PHE A 307 -24.70 -20.51 -10.64
N ALA A 308 -24.64 -19.24 -10.22
CA ALA A 308 -24.09 -18.23 -11.10
C ALA A 308 -22.57 -18.25 -11.15
N TRP A 309 -21.88 -18.62 -10.06
CA TRP A 309 -20.43 -18.70 -10.08
C TRP A 309 -19.90 -19.73 -11.09
N PRO A 310 -20.38 -20.99 -11.14
CA PRO A 310 -19.98 -21.93 -12.18
C PRO A 310 -20.43 -21.46 -13.57
N TYR A 311 -21.64 -20.92 -13.72
CA TYR A 311 -22.10 -20.38 -15.01
C TYR A 311 -21.18 -19.26 -15.53
N LEU A 312 -20.84 -18.29 -14.69
CA LEU A 312 -19.94 -17.19 -15.03
C LEU A 312 -18.53 -17.71 -15.29
N PHE A 313 -18.06 -18.69 -14.52
CA PHE A 313 -16.75 -19.30 -14.73
C PHE A 313 -16.64 -19.93 -16.11
N PHE A 314 -17.61 -20.76 -16.52
CA PHE A 314 -17.58 -21.43 -17.82
C PHE A 314 -17.90 -20.50 -19.00
N ARG A 315 -18.71 -19.46 -18.80
CA ARG A 315 -19.11 -18.55 -19.90
C ARG A 315 -18.14 -17.37 -20.09
N THR A 316 -17.37 -17.01 -19.06
CA THR A 316 -16.38 -15.92 -19.16
C THR A 316 -15.13 -16.43 -19.85
N LYS A 317 -14.89 -15.94 -21.07
CA LYS A 317 -13.61 -16.11 -21.73
C LYS A 317 -12.60 -15.14 -21.11
N ARG A 318 -11.38 -15.62 -20.86
CA ARG A 318 -10.31 -14.84 -20.23
C ARG A 318 -9.09 -14.77 -21.13
N TRP A 319 -8.46 -13.60 -21.18
CA TRP A 319 -7.26 -13.31 -21.94
C TRP A 319 -6.20 -12.81 -20.97
N GLU A 320 -5.21 -13.64 -20.68
CA GLU A 320 -4.05 -13.36 -19.82
C GLU A 320 -2.80 -13.33 -20.72
N THR A 321 -2.85 -12.55 -21.81
CA THR A 321 -1.89 -12.66 -22.92
C THR A 321 -0.91 -11.49 -23.02
N VAL A 322 -1.10 -10.44 -22.22
CA VAL A 322 -0.28 -9.24 -22.22
C VAL A 322 0.14 -8.93 -20.78
N TYR A 323 1.42 -8.63 -20.59
CA TYR A 323 1.96 -8.19 -19.32
C TYR A 323 2.99 -7.08 -19.54
N ALA A 324 3.12 -6.17 -18.59
CA ALA A 324 4.20 -5.20 -18.56
C ALA A 324 5.30 -5.70 -17.63
N GLU A 325 6.51 -5.78 -18.15
CA GLU A 325 7.70 -6.09 -17.39
C GLU A 325 8.32 -4.79 -16.84
N TRP A 326 8.58 -4.78 -15.54
CA TRP A 326 9.28 -3.71 -14.81
C TRP A 326 10.55 -4.29 -14.22
N SER A 327 11.69 -3.97 -14.84
CA SER A 327 12.98 -4.58 -14.50
C SER A 327 13.74 -3.71 -13.51
N LEU A 328 14.05 -4.24 -12.33
CA LEU A 328 15.01 -3.61 -11.40
C LEU A 328 16.44 -3.78 -11.92
N SER A 329 16.77 -4.99 -12.35
CA SER A 329 18.08 -5.30 -12.89
C SER A 329 17.97 -5.88 -14.29
N ARG A 330 18.95 -5.56 -15.13
CA ARG A 330 19.07 -6.09 -16.48
C ARG A 330 20.49 -6.58 -16.70
N ASP A 331 20.58 -7.78 -17.22
CA ASP A 331 21.83 -8.38 -17.66
C ASP A 331 22.20 -7.73 -19.02
N GLU A 332 23.25 -6.90 -19.02
CA GLU A 332 23.76 -6.21 -20.21
C GLU A 332 25.12 -6.84 -20.58
N PRO A 333 25.37 -7.17 -21.86
CA PRO A 333 26.68 -7.64 -22.26
C PRO A 333 27.67 -6.47 -22.13
N ASP A 334 28.58 -6.58 -21.18
CA ASP A 334 29.72 -5.69 -21.11
C ASP A 334 30.57 -5.93 -22.38
N GLY A 335 31.13 -4.87 -22.96
CA GLY A 335 31.87 -4.90 -24.23
C GLY A 335 33.04 -5.90 -24.26
N THR A 336 33.37 -6.47 -23.10
CA THR A 336 34.36 -7.52 -22.85
C THR A 336 33.82 -8.96 -23.02
N GLY A 337 32.52 -9.14 -23.31
CA GLY A 337 31.87 -10.46 -23.46
C GLY A 337 31.41 -11.09 -22.13
N CYS A 338 31.60 -10.40 -21.01
CA CYS A 338 31.01 -10.74 -19.71
C CYS A 338 29.60 -10.13 -19.60
N VAL A 339 28.71 -10.77 -18.85
CA VAL A 339 27.37 -10.23 -18.57
C VAL A 339 27.45 -9.46 -17.25
N GLU A 340 27.27 -8.14 -17.29
CA GLU A 340 27.17 -7.32 -16.08
C GLU A 340 25.70 -7.03 -15.77
N ARG A 341 25.34 -7.16 -14.49
CA ARG A 341 23.98 -6.88 -14.02
C ARG A 341 23.88 -5.41 -13.65
N ARG A 342 23.24 -4.63 -14.52
CA ARG A 342 23.00 -3.21 -14.27
C ARG A 342 21.71 -3.06 -13.47
N PHE A 343 21.75 -2.28 -12.40
CA PHE A 343 20.57 -1.95 -11.59
C PHE A 343 19.99 -0.60 -12.01
N ALA A 344 18.66 -0.46 -11.90
CA ALA A 344 17.97 0.79 -12.22
C ALA A 344 18.37 1.90 -11.23
N SER A 345 18.37 1.61 -9.93
CA SER A 345 18.72 2.57 -8.88
C SER A 345 19.86 2.05 -7.99
N MET A 346 19.57 1.03 -7.19
CA MET A 346 20.50 0.40 -6.25
C MET A 346 20.30 -1.12 -6.24
N SER A 347 21.33 -1.83 -5.80
CA SER A 347 21.24 -3.28 -5.63
C SER A 347 20.49 -3.66 -4.34
N GLU A 348 20.00 -4.88 -4.27
CA GLU A 348 19.31 -5.41 -3.09
C GLU A 348 20.22 -5.41 -1.84
N ALA A 349 21.53 -5.62 -2.03
CA ALA A 349 22.52 -5.56 -0.96
C ALA A 349 22.71 -4.14 -0.42
N GLN A 350 22.75 -3.14 -1.30
CA GLN A 350 22.85 -1.74 -0.91
C GLN A 350 21.58 -1.27 -0.20
N TRP A 351 20.41 -1.64 -0.73
CA TRP A 351 19.12 -1.38 -0.07
C TRP A 351 19.07 -1.98 1.33
N TYR A 352 19.50 -3.25 1.47
CA TYR A 352 19.54 -3.92 2.78
C TYR A 352 20.45 -3.18 3.76
N GLN A 353 21.66 -2.76 3.34
CA GLN A 353 22.59 -2.03 4.21
C GLN A 353 22.00 -0.70 4.71
N MET A 354 21.31 0.03 3.85
CA MET A 354 20.62 1.27 4.21
C MET A 354 19.50 1.03 5.22
N TRP A 355 18.70 -0.01 5.03
CA TRP A 355 17.52 -0.28 5.86
C TRP A 355 17.78 -1.13 7.10
N ALA A 356 18.90 -1.84 7.18
CA ALA A 356 19.16 -2.81 8.24
C ALA A 356 19.02 -2.21 9.65
N ARG A 357 19.61 -1.03 9.89
CA ARG A 357 19.55 -0.36 11.20
C ARG A 357 18.14 0.10 11.54
N ALA A 358 17.44 0.69 10.57
CA ALA A 358 16.06 1.18 10.74
C ALA A 358 15.09 0.04 11.03
N ILE A 359 15.20 -1.08 10.30
CA ILE A 359 14.40 -2.29 10.53
C ILE A 359 14.71 -2.87 11.91
N GLN A 360 15.99 -3.00 12.28
CA GLN A 360 16.38 -3.53 13.58
C GLN A 360 15.77 -2.72 14.73
N LYS A 361 15.85 -1.39 14.63
CA LYS A 361 15.25 -0.47 15.59
C LYS A 361 13.73 -0.63 15.65
N ALA A 362 13.05 -0.65 14.50
CA ALA A 362 11.61 -0.81 14.43
C ALA A 362 11.11 -2.17 14.99
N VAL A 363 11.88 -3.24 14.79
CA VAL A 363 11.60 -4.57 15.37
C VAL A 363 11.73 -4.53 16.89
N LEU A 364 12.78 -3.91 17.42
CA LEU A 364 12.98 -3.74 18.87
C LEU A 364 11.89 -2.87 19.51
N GLU A 365 11.44 -1.83 18.80
CA GLU A 365 10.35 -0.94 19.20
C GLU A 365 8.96 -1.57 19.02
N ARG A 366 8.86 -2.78 18.43
CA ARG A 366 7.61 -3.49 18.14
C ARG A 366 6.62 -2.67 17.32
N ARG A 367 7.15 -1.89 16.35
CA ARG A 367 6.33 -1.01 15.53
C ARG A 367 5.41 -1.81 14.60
N GLN A 368 4.24 -1.25 14.34
CA GLN A 368 3.29 -1.74 13.35
C GLN A 368 2.98 -0.61 12.35
N GLY A 369 3.14 -0.88 11.06
CA GLY A 369 2.83 0.07 9.99
C GLY A 369 3.96 0.26 8.97
N HIS A 370 3.83 1.33 8.18
CA HIS A 370 4.80 1.68 7.14
C HIS A 370 6.06 2.33 7.76
N LEU A 371 7.22 1.90 7.28
CA LEU A 371 8.51 2.51 7.58
C LEU A 371 8.87 3.48 6.46
N ASP A 372 9.24 4.70 6.83
CA ASP A 372 9.51 5.78 5.88
C ASP A 372 10.98 6.23 5.89
N GLN A 373 11.28 7.24 5.08
CA GLN A 373 12.61 7.85 5.00
C GLN A 373 13.07 8.44 6.32
N GLY A 374 12.15 9.03 7.09
CA GLY A 374 12.46 9.61 8.39
C GLY A 374 12.98 8.57 9.37
N ASP A 375 12.57 7.31 9.22
CA ASP A 375 13.05 6.20 10.05
C ASP A 375 14.50 5.80 9.74
N VAL A 376 14.90 5.85 8.47
CA VAL A 376 16.30 5.64 8.05
C VAL A 376 17.18 6.77 8.58
N GLU A 377 16.76 8.02 8.38
CA GLU A 377 17.50 9.20 8.86
C GLU A 377 17.63 9.22 10.39
N ARG A 378 16.57 8.81 11.11
CA ARG A 378 16.58 8.70 12.58
C ARG A 378 17.40 7.52 13.08
N ALA A 379 17.59 6.48 12.27
CA ALA A 379 18.46 5.36 12.61
C ALA A 379 19.94 5.69 12.38
N ASP A 380 20.25 6.61 11.47
CA ASP A 380 21.62 7.00 11.12
C ASP A 380 22.21 8.15 11.95
N GLN A 381 21.41 8.86 12.74
CA GLN A 381 21.91 9.80 13.77
C GLN A 381 22.00 9.07 15.13
N PRO A 382 23.15 8.87 15.83
CA PRO A 382 24.53 9.35 15.63
C PRO A 382 25.68 8.29 15.82
N ALA A 383 26.93 8.76 15.65
CA ALA A 383 28.27 8.15 15.87
C ALA A 383 28.87 7.33 14.71
N ASP A 384 30.05 7.77 14.23
CA ASP A 384 30.91 7.14 13.22
C ASP A 384 30.48 7.26 11.75
N GLN A 385 30.64 8.49 11.27
CA GLN A 385 30.71 8.86 9.87
C GLN A 385 32.04 8.34 9.27
N ALA A 386 32.06 7.09 8.79
CA ALA A 386 33.09 6.60 7.88
C ALA A 386 32.70 6.92 6.44
N GLY A 387 33.46 7.82 5.81
CA GLY A 387 33.17 8.42 4.51
C GLY A 387 33.09 7.45 3.33
N GLY A 388 32.31 7.84 2.32
CA GLY A 388 32.20 7.19 1.01
C GLY A 388 30.77 6.80 0.62
N PHE A 389 29.97 6.32 1.58
CA PHE A 389 28.62 5.80 1.32
C PHE A 389 27.52 6.89 1.38
N ALA A 390 27.78 8.04 2.02
CA ALA A 390 26.80 9.10 2.25
C ALA A 390 26.19 9.68 0.96
N GLY A 391 26.96 9.80 -0.13
CA GLY A 391 26.47 10.37 -1.39
C GLY A 391 25.49 9.46 -2.14
N MET A 392 25.65 8.13 -2.02
CA MET A 392 24.75 7.16 -2.66
C MET A 392 23.48 6.95 -1.83
N VAL A 393 23.62 6.97 -0.50
CA VAL A 393 22.49 7.04 0.44
C VAL A 393 21.65 8.27 0.13
N GLN A 394 22.25 9.44 -0.03
CA GLN A 394 21.52 10.67 -0.32
C GLN A 394 20.66 10.56 -1.60
N ALA A 395 21.18 9.99 -2.68
CA ALA A 395 20.42 9.80 -3.92
C ALA A 395 19.26 8.79 -3.77
N GLY A 396 19.48 7.68 -3.06
CA GLY A 396 18.42 6.70 -2.76
C GLY A 396 17.34 7.25 -1.82
N VAL A 397 17.76 7.99 -0.81
CA VAL A 397 16.93 8.69 0.17
C VAL A 397 16.09 9.79 -0.49
N GLU A 398 16.67 10.57 -1.42
CA GLU A 398 15.94 11.58 -2.21
C GLU A 398 14.86 10.95 -3.10
N ALA A 399 15.17 9.86 -3.81
CA ALA A 399 14.21 9.15 -4.65
C ALA A 399 13.06 8.55 -3.81
N MET A 400 13.37 7.98 -2.66
CA MET A 400 12.38 7.46 -1.73
C MET A 400 11.49 8.56 -1.14
N GLY A 401 12.07 9.72 -0.84
CA GLY A 401 11.33 10.89 -0.38
C GLY A 401 10.33 11.42 -1.40
N VAL A 402 10.64 11.36 -2.68
CA VAL A 402 9.68 11.71 -3.74
C VAL A 402 8.50 10.74 -3.74
N VAL A 403 8.74 9.42 -3.66
CA VAL A 403 7.66 8.42 -3.53
C VAL A 403 6.83 8.72 -2.29
N ASN A 404 7.43 8.82 -1.11
CA ASN A 404 6.67 8.98 0.14
C ASN A 404 5.89 10.31 0.19
N ARG A 405 6.46 11.42 -0.30
CA ARG A 405 5.76 12.72 -0.42
C ARG A 405 4.59 12.66 -1.40
N SER A 406 4.73 11.90 -2.47
CA SER A 406 3.72 11.81 -3.52
C SER A 406 2.42 11.16 -3.00
N PHE A 407 2.50 10.24 -2.04
CA PHE A 407 1.34 9.51 -1.53
C PHE A 407 0.69 10.06 -0.26
N GLY A 408 1.32 10.99 0.45
CA GLY A 408 0.73 11.66 1.63
C GLY A 408 0.34 10.73 2.79
N TRP A 409 0.17 11.30 3.98
CA TRP A 409 -0.36 10.55 5.13
C TRP A 409 -1.90 10.48 5.03
N GLY A 410 -2.48 9.27 5.11
CA GLY A 410 -3.95 9.07 5.14
C GLY A 410 -4.54 8.16 4.06
N GLY A 411 -3.72 7.54 3.21
CA GLY A 411 -4.17 6.43 2.37
C GLY A 411 -4.42 5.19 3.22
N ASP A 412 -5.67 4.88 3.53
CA ASP A 412 -6.06 3.68 4.27
C ASP A 412 -5.66 2.40 3.52
N SER A 413 -4.42 1.94 3.69
CA SER A 413 -4.07 0.53 3.55
C SER A 413 -4.21 -0.17 4.90
N GLY A 414 -5.37 0.02 5.53
CA GLY A 414 -5.67 -0.54 6.84
C GLY A 414 -6.13 -1.99 6.73
N SER A 415 -5.26 -2.93 7.07
CA SER A 415 -5.68 -4.23 7.60
C SER A 415 -6.22 -4.05 9.03
N ALA A 416 -7.35 -3.36 9.17
CA ALA A 416 -7.99 -3.23 10.47
C ALA A 416 -8.55 -4.60 10.94
N PRO A 417 -8.17 -5.11 12.13
CA PRO A 417 -8.84 -6.26 12.69
C PRO A 417 -10.24 -5.82 13.15
N ARG A 418 -11.28 -6.30 12.46
CA ARG A 418 -12.68 -6.10 12.87
C ARG A 418 -12.92 -6.75 14.24
N ARG A 419 -12.90 -5.93 15.29
CA ARG A 419 -13.45 -6.29 16.61
C ARG A 419 -14.98 -6.21 16.52
N PHE A 420 -15.64 -7.36 16.36
CA PHE A 420 -17.08 -7.46 16.57
C PHE A 420 -17.39 -7.19 18.06
N LYS A 421 -17.97 -6.03 18.36
CA LYS A 421 -18.65 -5.79 19.64
C LYS A 421 -20.08 -6.30 19.49
N PHE A 422 -20.41 -7.39 20.19
CA PHE A 422 -21.80 -7.74 20.48
C PHE A 422 -22.36 -6.68 21.44
N GLY A 423 -23.26 -5.84 20.94
CA GLY A 423 -24.15 -5.05 21.78
C GLY A 423 -25.30 -5.93 22.24
N ARG A 424 -25.33 -6.26 23.54
CA ARG A 424 -26.60 -6.61 24.21
C ARG A 424 -27.41 -5.33 24.37
N ARG A 425 -28.64 -5.33 23.87
CA ARG A 425 -29.84 -5.04 24.66
C ARG A 425 -31.01 -5.78 24.06
#